data_AF-A0A843HGS4-F1
#
_entry.id   AF-A0A843HGS4-F1
#
_cell.length_a   1.000
_cell.length_b   1.000
_cell.length_c   1.000
_cell.angle_alpha   90.00
_cell.angle_beta   90.00
_cell.angle_gamma   90.00
#
_symmetry.space_group_name_H-M   'P 1'
#
loop_
_entity.id
_entity.type
_entity.pdbx_description
1 polymer ?
#
loop_
_entity_poly.entity_id
_entity_poly.type
_entity_poly.pdbx_seq_one_letter_code
_entity_poly.pdbx_strand_id
1 'polypeptide(L)' 'MYFWTVIFKINGKTVKDSNGKVIYVYLDSNGEVNVDYNIGNLKSGTYTIEAIFTSVNYDKLTSNTTMTVVN' A
#
# COMPACT_ATOMS: atom_id res chain seq x y z
N MET A 1 -16.89 -3.86 -14.89
CA MET A 1 -15.53 -4.10 -14.34
C MET A 1 -15.04 -2.77 -13.81
N TYR A 2 -15.01 -2.60 -12.48
CA TYR A 2 -14.53 -1.37 -11.85
C TYR A 2 -13.03 -1.49 -11.60
N PHE A 3 -12.26 -0.49 -12.04
CA PHE A 3 -10.79 -0.47 -11.96
C PHE A 3 -10.31 0.44 -10.83
N TRP A 4 -10.91 0.31 -9.66
CA TRP A 4 -10.45 1.03 -8.49
C TRP A 4 -9.34 0.24 -7.83
N THR A 5 -8.18 0.86 -7.68
CA THR A 5 -6.99 0.21 -7.15
C THR A 5 -6.36 1.03 -6.06
N VAL A 6 -5.78 0.33 -5.09
CA VAL A 6 -4.95 0.92 -4.05
C VAL A 6 -3.53 0.38 -4.19
N ILE A 7 -2.55 1.28 -4.06
CA ILE A 7 -1.13 0.98 -4.08
C ILE A 7 -0.54 1.40 -2.75
N PHE A 8 0.17 0.47 -2.10
CA PHE A 8 0.86 0.75 -0.85
C PHE A 8 2.33 1.13 -1.09
N LYS A 9 2.84 2.04 -0.27
CA LYS A 9 4.25 2.40 -0.21
C LYS A 9 4.76 2.40 1.21
N ILE A 10 6.06 2.10 1.36
CA ILE A 10 6.82 2.26 2.60
C ILE A 10 7.98 3.19 2.30
N ASN A 11 8.06 4.33 3.00
CA ASN A 11 9.03 5.40 2.77
C ASN A 11 9.11 5.81 1.28
N GLY A 12 7.97 6.04 0.63
CA GLY A 12 7.90 6.43 -0.78
C GLY A 12 8.14 5.29 -1.79
N LYS A 13 8.55 4.10 -1.35
CA LYS A 13 8.80 2.94 -2.22
C LYS A 13 7.59 2.05 -2.30
N THR A 14 7.15 1.73 -3.52
CA THR A 14 6.02 0.83 -3.76
C THR A 14 6.30 -0.56 -3.22
N VAL A 15 5.32 -1.09 -2.49
CA VAL A 15 5.30 -2.45 -1.99
C VAL A 15 5.22 -3.43 -3.17
N LYS A 16 6.05 -4.48 -3.13
CA LYS A 16 6.22 -5.46 -4.19
C LYS A 16 6.12 -6.88 -3.64
N ASP A 17 5.64 -7.81 -4.45
CA ASP A 17 5.65 -9.24 -4.11
C ASP A 17 7.07 -9.82 -4.11
N SER A 18 7.18 -11.10 -3.75
CA SER A 18 8.47 -11.83 -3.72
C SER A 18 9.17 -11.92 -5.08
N ASN A 19 8.44 -11.70 -6.19
CA ASN A 19 8.99 -11.68 -7.54
C ASN A 19 9.37 -10.25 -8.00
N GLY A 20 9.23 -9.24 -7.12
CA GLY A 20 9.53 -7.84 -7.41
C GLY A 20 8.46 -7.12 -8.23
N LYS A 21 7.26 -7.72 -8.39
CA LYS A 21 6.12 -7.10 -9.07
C LYS A 21 5.35 -6.22 -8.09
N VAL A 22 4.88 -5.06 -8.55
CA VAL A 22 4.05 -4.16 -7.74
C VAL A 22 2.75 -4.85 -7.36
N ILE A 23 2.40 -4.74 -6.07
CA ILE A 23 1.11 -5.20 -5.56
C ILE A 23 0.07 -4.12 -5.84
N TYR A 24 -0.83 -4.42 -6.77
CA TYR A 24 -2.06 -3.67 -6.98
C TYR A 24 -3.20 -4.45 -6.34
N VAL A 25 -3.96 -3.79 -5.48
CA VAL A 25 -5.12 -4.40 -4.85
C VAL A 25 -6.38 -3.65 -5.24
N TYR A 26 -7.44 -4.42 -5.46
CA TYR A 26 -8.76 -3.92 -5.82
C TYR A 26 -9.61 -3.84 -4.56
N LEU A 27 -10.52 -2.87 -4.53
CA LEU A 27 -11.48 -2.80 -3.42
C LEU A 27 -12.49 -3.94 -3.53
N ASP A 28 -12.89 -4.46 -2.38
CA ASP A 28 -13.97 -5.45 -2.29
C ASP A 28 -15.37 -4.81 -2.43
N SER A 29 -16.42 -5.60 -2.24
CA SER A 29 -17.81 -5.13 -2.33
C SER A 29 -18.18 -4.07 -1.30
N ASN A 30 -17.42 -3.95 -0.21
CA ASN A 30 -17.65 -2.98 0.86
C ASN A 30 -16.78 -1.72 0.69
N GLY A 31 -15.93 -1.68 -0.35
CA GLY A 31 -14.99 -0.57 -0.54
C GLY A 31 -13.78 -0.66 0.38
N GLU A 32 -13.42 -1.85 0.84
CA GLU A 32 -12.25 -2.09 1.69
C GLU A 32 -11.15 -2.81 0.92
N VAL A 33 -9.93 -2.71 1.43
CA VAL A 33 -8.77 -3.40 0.87
C VAL A 33 -7.82 -3.84 1.96
N ASN A 34 -7.28 -5.04 1.82
CA ASN A 34 -6.28 -5.61 2.71
C ASN A 34 -5.12 -6.18 1.88
N VAL A 35 -3.88 -6.02 2.37
CA VAL A 35 -2.68 -6.61 1.77
C VAL A 35 -1.87 -7.26 2.87
N ASP A 36 -1.70 -8.57 2.76
CA ASP A 36 -0.68 -9.28 3.51
C ASP A 36 0.69 -9.00 2.88
N TYR A 37 1.54 -8.32 3.64
CA TYR A 37 2.89 -7.99 3.20
C TYR A 37 3.92 -8.34 4.27
N ASN A 38 4.91 -9.14 3.88
CA ASN A 38 6.04 -9.45 4.74
C ASN A 38 7.00 -8.25 4.77
N ILE A 39 7.07 -7.57 5.91
CA ILE A 39 7.99 -6.45 6.13
C ILE A 39 9.47 -6.89 6.19
N GLY A 40 9.75 -8.18 6.29
CA GLY A 40 11.10 -8.74 6.28
C GLY A 40 11.95 -8.24 7.46
N ASN A 41 13.20 -7.88 7.17
CA ASN A 41 14.19 -7.44 8.16
C ASN A 41 14.29 -5.90 8.24
N LEU A 42 13.15 -5.18 8.25
CA LEU A 42 13.18 -3.74 8.49
C LEU A 42 13.95 -3.46 9.79
N LYS A 43 14.87 -2.50 9.74
CA LYS A 43 15.61 -2.05 10.93
C LYS A 43 14.68 -1.31 11.87
N SER A 44 15.00 -1.28 13.16
CA SER A 44 14.30 -0.44 14.12
C SER A 44 14.27 1.03 13.65
N GLY A 45 13.11 1.66 13.70
CA GLY A 45 12.91 3.03 13.24
C GLY A 45 11.47 3.33 12.85
N THR A 46 11.23 4.58 12.45
CA THR A 46 9.92 5.03 11.97
C THR A 46 9.87 5.03 10.45
N TYR A 47 8.80 4.46 9.92
CA TYR A 47 8.52 4.33 8.50
C TYR A 47 7.19 5.02 8.18
N THR A 48 7.14 5.74 7.07
CA THR A 48 5.90 6.29 6.53
C THR A 48 5.25 5.23 5.65
N ILE A 49 4.01 4.86 5.97
CA ILE A 49 3.16 4.03 5.15
C ILE A 49 2.23 4.94 4.37
N GLU A 50 2.16 4.76 3.05
CA GLU A 50 1.27 5.53 2.19
C GLU A 50 0.34 4.59 1.44
N ALA A 51 -0.95 4.93 1.41
CA ALA A 51 -1.95 4.29 0.57
C ALA A 51 -2.36 5.28 -0.52
N ILE A 52 -2.26 4.87 -1.78
CA ILE A 52 -2.61 5.68 -2.94
C ILE A 52 -3.77 5.01 -3.66
N PHE A 53 -4.93 5.64 -3.63
CA PHE A 53 -6.10 5.24 -4.39
C PHE A 53 -6.05 5.83 -5.80
N THR A 54 -6.26 4.99 -6.80
CA THR A 54 -6.35 5.39 -8.21
C THR A 54 -7.60 4.80 -8.87
N SER A 55 -8.25 5.61 -9.69
CA SER A 55 -9.44 5.25 -10.45
C SER A 55 -9.42 5.97 -11.79
N VAL A 56 -10.13 5.43 -12.78
CA VAL A 56 -10.36 6.10 -14.07
C VAL A 56 -11.36 7.27 -13.96
N ASN A 57 -12.22 7.25 -12.93
CA ASN A 57 -13.34 8.19 -12.80
C ASN A 57 -13.14 9.23 -11.68
N TYR A 58 -12.11 9.07 -10.85
CA TYR A 58 -11.87 9.92 -9.69
C TYR A 58 -10.41 10.33 -9.64
N ASP A 59 -10.16 11.50 -9.07
CA ASP A 59 -8.81 11.95 -8.80
C ASP A 59 -8.09 11.00 -7.84
N LYS A 60 -6.77 10.99 -7.97
CA LYS A 60 -5.90 10.23 -7.08
C LYS A 60 -6.01 10.77 -5.67
N LEU A 61 -6.27 9.88 -4.72
CA LEU A 61 -6.23 10.19 -3.29
C LEU A 61 -5.03 9.52 -2.65
N THR A 62 -4.37 10.23 -1.74
CA THR A 62 -3.25 9.70 -0.96
C THR A 62 -3.58 9.88 0.52
N SER A 63 -3.30 8.83 1.30
CA SER A 63 -3.34 8.88 2.76
C SER A 63 -2.04 8.30 3.33
N ASN A 64 -1.60 8.83 4.45
CA ASN A 64 -0.29 8.57 5.04
C ASN A 64 -0.47 8.23 6.51
N THR A 65 0.30 7.28 7.01
CA THR A 65 0.44 7.00 8.43
C THR A 65 1.88 6.63 8.75
N THR A 66 2.22 6.53 10.03
CA THR A 66 3.55 6.11 10.48
C THR A 66 3.48 4.77 11.18
N MET A 67 4.52 3.96 10.99
CA MET A 67 4.74 2.68 11.66
C MET A 67 6.11 2.74 12.32
N THR A 68 6.20 2.39 13.59
CA THR A 68 7.48 2.28 14.30
C THR A 68 7.82 0.81 14.50
N VAL A 69 8.97 0.40 13.96
CA VAL A 69 9.56 -0.92 14.21
C VAL A 69 10.49 -0.78 15.41
N VAL A 70 10.27 -1.58 16.44
CA VAL A 70 11.13 -1.68 17.63
C VAL A 70 11.82 -3.04 17.65
N ASN A 71 12.97 -3.10 18.32
CA ASN A 71 13.74 -4.34 18.53
C ASN A 71 13.48 -4.90 19.93
#